data_AF-A0A2V5URJ4-F1
#
_entry.id   AF-A0A2V5URJ4-F1
#
_cell.length_a   1.000
_cell.length_b   1.000
_cell.length_c   1.000
_cell.angle_alpha   90.00
_cell.angle_beta   90.00
_cell.angle_gamma   90.00
#
_symmetry.space_group_name_H-M   'P 1'
#
loop_
_entity.id
_entity.type
_entity.pdbx_description
1 polymer ?
#
loop_
_entity_poly.entity_id
_entity_poly.type
_entity_poly.pdbx_seq_one_letter_code
_entity_poly.pdbx_strand_id
1 'polypeptide(L)'
;MKTDNAEKIGGRDPVGSRSPCIKHVSWGRLEVEGETEPYKDAKLFPGGSREWNWRETGTGHSPGIQIADVQELLDHGATTVVLSRGMAECLHVPPETLDFLKEHQIAVHVLPTNEAAALYNKLAENEPVGGLFHTTC
;
A
#
# COMPACT_ATOMS: atom_id res chain seq x y z
N MET A 1 6.97 43.68 32.43
CA MET A 1 6.47 43.85 31.06
C MET A 1 7.17 42.80 30.20
N LYS A 2 6.40 41.76 29.83
CA LYS A 2 6.60 40.74 28.78
C LYS A 2 7.82 39.80 28.83
N THR A 3 7.47 38.53 29.05
CA THR A 3 8.08 37.26 28.61
C THR A 3 8.30 37.25 27.07
N ASP A 4 9.10 36.38 26.45
CA ASP A 4 8.83 34.96 26.12
C ASP A 4 10.16 34.33 25.61
N ASN A 5 10.71 33.29 26.23
CA ASN A 5 10.50 31.86 25.95
C ASN A 5 10.59 31.47 24.45
N ALA A 6 11.75 30.96 24.04
CA ALA A 6 11.96 30.36 22.74
C ALA A 6 11.34 28.96 22.74
N GLU A 7 10.12 28.83 22.23
CA GLU A 7 9.53 27.54 21.90
C GLU A 7 10.32 26.91 20.74
N LYS A 8 10.88 25.73 20.98
CA LYS A 8 11.29 24.81 19.92
C LYS A 8 10.04 24.44 19.13
N ILE A 9 9.89 25.03 17.95
CA ILE A 9 8.97 24.51 16.95
C ILE A 9 9.43 23.09 16.58
N GLY A 10 8.71 22.09 17.09
CA GLY A 10 8.80 20.74 16.58
C GLY A 10 8.49 20.79 15.09
N GLY A 11 9.48 20.46 14.27
CA GLY A 11 9.27 20.24 12.85
C GLY A 11 8.22 19.16 12.70
N ARG A 12 7.01 19.55 12.31
CA ARG A 12 6.03 18.61 11.78
C ARG A 12 6.55 18.24 10.42
N ASP A 13 7.04 17.01 10.27
CA ASP A 13 7.34 16.43 8.96
C ASP A 13 6.15 16.73 8.04
N PRO A 14 6.37 17.12 6.78
CA PRO A 14 5.28 17.31 5.85
C PRO A 14 4.55 15.98 5.72
N VAL A 15 3.36 15.90 6.32
CA VAL A 15 2.39 14.85 6.02
C VAL A 15 2.14 14.91 4.52
N GLY A 16 2.51 13.84 3.80
CA GLY A 16 1.90 13.58 2.49
C GLY A 16 2.80 13.31 1.28
N SER A 17 4.00 12.74 1.41
CA SER A 17 4.72 12.24 0.20
C SER A 17 5.37 10.87 0.33
N ARG A 18 5.61 10.36 1.54
CA ARG A 18 6.16 9.02 1.74
C ARG A 18 5.06 7.98 1.84
N SER A 19 5.35 6.79 1.35
CA SER A 19 4.48 5.62 1.54
C SER A 19 4.53 5.19 3.02
N PRO A 20 3.39 4.88 3.65
CA PRO A 20 3.38 4.52 5.07
C PRO A 20 4.02 3.16 5.31
N CYS A 21 4.70 2.97 6.44
CA CYS A 21 5.33 1.70 6.80
C CYS A 21 4.30 0.69 7.36
N ILE A 22 4.40 -0.58 6.96
CA ILE A 22 3.67 -1.69 7.59
C ILE A 22 4.37 -2.06 8.90
N LYS A 23 3.66 -1.95 10.03
CA LYS A 23 4.19 -2.28 11.37
C LYS A 23 4.03 -3.76 11.70
N HIS A 24 2.93 -4.36 11.30
CA HIS A 24 2.63 -5.77 11.56
C HIS A 24 1.72 -6.34 10.47
N VAL A 25 1.94 -7.62 10.14
CA VAL A 25 1.09 -8.38 9.23
C VAL A 25 0.87 -9.78 9.78
N SER A 26 -0.39 -10.21 9.80
CA SER A 26 -0.81 -11.56 10.18
C SER A 26 -2.15 -11.88 9.51
N TRP A 27 -2.68 -13.08 9.74
CA TRP A 27 -3.89 -13.53 9.07
C TRP A 27 -5.09 -12.61 9.39
N GLY A 28 -5.65 -11.97 8.35
CA GLY A 28 -6.79 -11.08 8.51
C GLY A 28 -6.48 -9.74 9.18
N ARG A 29 -5.20 -9.37 9.32
CA ARG A 29 -4.76 -8.17 10.05
C ARG A 29 -3.52 -7.53 9.42
N LEU A 30 -3.61 -6.24 9.14
CA LEU A 30 -2.50 -5.38 8.71
C LEU A 30 -2.48 -4.10 9.55
N GLU A 31 -1.38 -3.84 10.23
CA GLU A 31 -1.15 -2.60 10.99
C GLU A 31 -0.22 -1.67 10.21
N VAL A 32 -0.64 -0.42 10.02
CA VAL A 32 0.05 0.56 9.19
C VAL A 32 0.39 1.79 10.02
N GLU A 33 1.57 2.36 9.79
CA GLU A 33 2.02 3.60 10.43
C GLU A 33 1.02 4.73 10.19
N GLY A 34 0.60 5.39 11.26
CA GLY A 34 -0.32 6.54 11.20
C GLY A 34 -1.79 6.16 11.35
N GLU A 35 -2.13 4.87 11.26
CA GLU A 35 -3.49 4.37 11.42
C GLU A 35 -3.74 3.87 12.85
N THR A 36 -4.94 4.15 13.38
CA THR A 36 -5.33 3.73 14.74
C THR A 36 -5.84 2.30 14.77
N GLU A 37 -6.53 1.87 13.72
CA GLU A 37 -7.15 0.55 13.62
C GLU A 37 -6.48 -0.26 12.51
N PRO A 38 -6.34 -1.58 12.70
CA PRO A 38 -5.79 -2.46 11.66
C PRO A 38 -6.79 -2.62 10.51
N TYR A 39 -6.26 -2.81 9.30
CA TYR A 39 -7.05 -3.24 8.17
C TYR A 39 -7.16 -4.77 8.12
N LYS A 40 -8.24 -5.27 7.52
CA LYS A 40 -8.26 -6.64 7.01
C LYS A 40 -7.42 -6.72 5.75
N ASP A 41 -7.84 -6.04 4.70
CA ASP A 41 -7.10 -5.87 3.45
C ASP A 41 -6.92 -4.38 3.20
N ALA A 42 -5.81 -3.98 2.58
CA ALA A 42 -5.47 -2.56 2.47
C ALA A 42 -4.82 -2.17 1.14
N LYS A 43 -5.09 -0.94 0.73
CA LYS A 43 -4.34 -0.19 -0.27
C LYS A 43 -3.41 0.76 0.47
N LEU A 44 -2.11 0.72 0.16
CA LEU A 44 -1.12 1.64 0.69
C LEU A 44 -0.50 2.40 -0.48
N PHE A 45 -0.27 3.70 -0.31
CA PHE A 45 0.26 4.55 -1.37
C PHE A 45 1.01 5.76 -0.78
N PRO A 46 1.78 6.51 -1.59
CA PRO A 46 2.41 7.73 -1.11
C PRO A 46 1.38 8.68 -0.48
N GLY A 47 1.62 9.03 0.79
CA GLY A 47 0.74 9.93 1.54
C GLY A 47 -0.37 9.27 2.34
N GLY A 48 -0.57 7.94 2.28
CA GLY A 48 -1.53 7.29 3.17
C GLY A 48 -1.89 5.84 2.84
N SER A 49 -2.97 5.38 3.46
CA SER A 49 -3.53 4.05 3.27
C SER A 49 -5.04 4.08 3.44
N ARG A 50 -5.71 3.05 2.94
CA ARG A 50 -7.13 2.80 3.22
C ARG A 50 -7.47 1.32 3.13
N GLU A 51 -8.67 0.97 3.61
CA GLU A 51 -9.24 -0.35 3.40
C GLU A 51 -9.35 -0.67 1.90
N TRP A 52 -8.97 -1.90 1.54
CA TRP A 52 -9.21 -2.45 0.22
C TRP A 52 -10.49 -3.28 0.21
N ASN A 53 -11.60 -2.61 -0.09
CA ASN A 53 -12.89 -3.26 -0.26
C ASN A 53 -13.06 -3.76 -1.70
N TRP A 54 -12.92 -5.08 -1.90
CA TRP A 54 -13.00 -5.72 -3.22
C TRP A 54 -14.32 -5.45 -3.97
N ARG A 55 -15.41 -5.11 -3.26
CA ARG A 55 -16.70 -4.81 -3.89
C ARG A 55 -16.67 -3.52 -4.72
N GLU A 56 -15.73 -2.62 -4.47
CA GLU A 56 -15.59 -1.38 -5.22
C GLU A 56 -15.19 -1.61 -6.68
N THR A 57 -14.41 -2.66 -6.93
CA THR A 57 -13.77 -2.93 -8.23
C THR A 57 -14.19 -4.26 -8.84
N GLY A 58 -14.84 -5.14 -8.08
CA GLY A 58 -15.19 -6.49 -8.52
C GLY A 58 -14.05 -7.50 -8.34
N THR A 59 -13.06 -7.17 -7.51
CA THR A 59 -11.97 -8.08 -7.15
C THR A 59 -12.48 -9.30 -6.40
N GLY A 60 -11.80 -10.42 -6.62
CA GLY A 60 -12.01 -11.69 -5.96
C GLY A 60 -10.84 -12.61 -6.29
N HIS A 61 -10.80 -13.81 -5.72
CA HIS A 61 -9.79 -14.82 -6.07
C HIS A 61 -9.70 -15.06 -7.57
N SER A 62 -10.86 -15.05 -8.23
CA SER A 62 -11.03 -14.97 -9.67
C SER A 62 -12.18 -13.98 -9.95
N PRO A 63 -12.01 -12.98 -10.84
CA PRO A 63 -10.95 -12.85 -11.84
C PRO A 63 -9.57 -12.44 -11.31
N GLY A 64 -9.48 -11.87 -10.11
CA GLY A 64 -8.24 -11.37 -9.52
C GLY A 64 -8.23 -9.86 -9.33
N ILE A 65 -7.05 -9.29 -9.07
CA ILE A 65 -6.82 -7.84 -8.90
C ILE A 65 -7.20 -7.07 -10.17
N GLN A 66 -8.02 -6.05 -10.04
CA GLN A 66 -8.52 -5.25 -11.17
C GLN A 66 -7.66 -4.01 -11.42
N ILE A 67 -7.68 -3.48 -12.66
CA ILE A 67 -7.00 -2.23 -13.03
C ILE A 67 -7.42 -1.08 -12.10
N ALA A 68 -8.72 -1.00 -11.76
CA ALA A 68 -9.23 0.03 -10.84
C ALA A 68 -8.64 -0.06 -9.42
N ASP A 69 -8.14 -1.23 -8.99
CA ASP A 69 -7.45 -1.33 -7.70
C ASP A 69 -6.10 -0.65 -7.72
N VAL A 70 -5.35 -0.83 -8.81
CA VAL A 70 -3.98 -0.31 -8.96
C VAL A 70 -3.95 1.13 -9.48
N GLN A 71 -4.95 1.55 -10.24
CA GLN A 71 -5.07 2.93 -10.75
C GLN A 71 -5.00 3.95 -9.60
N GLU A 72 -5.68 3.69 -8.50
CA GLU A 72 -5.65 4.59 -7.34
C GLU A 72 -4.24 4.74 -6.75
N LEU A 73 -3.42 3.68 -6.77
CA LEU A 73 -2.04 3.78 -6.31
C LEU A 73 -1.22 4.74 -7.19
N LEU A 74 -1.44 4.68 -8.50
CA LEU A 74 -0.80 5.56 -9.49
C LEU A 74 -1.30 7.00 -9.35
N ASP A 75 -2.60 7.20 -9.09
CA ASP A 75 -3.20 8.52 -8.87
C ASP A 75 -2.60 9.20 -7.62
N HIS A 76 -2.17 8.40 -6.65
CA HIS A 76 -1.41 8.83 -5.47
C HIS A 76 0.11 8.90 -5.70
N GLY A 77 0.58 8.73 -6.94
CA GLY A 77 1.98 8.95 -7.34
C GLY A 77 2.92 7.77 -7.12
N ALA A 78 2.41 6.55 -6.95
CA ALA A 78 3.25 5.36 -6.88
C ALA A 78 4.02 5.15 -8.20
N THR A 79 5.33 4.98 -8.13
CA THR A 79 6.19 4.60 -9.28
C THR A 79 6.55 3.12 -9.27
N THR A 80 6.36 2.46 -8.12
CA THR A 80 6.56 1.03 -7.91
C THR A 80 5.35 0.47 -7.19
N VAL A 81 4.86 -0.70 -7.60
CA VAL A 81 3.67 -1.35 -7.04
C VAL A 81 4.00 -2.76 -6.55
N VAL A 82 3.61 -3.06 -5.31
CA VAL A 82 3.70 -4.39 -4.71
C VAL A 82 2.30 -5.00 -4.59
N LEU A 83 2.08 -6.11 -5.29
CA LEU A 83 0.81 -6.85 -5.28
C LEU A 83 0.97 -8.12 -4.44
N SER A 84 0.22 -8.21 -3.36
CA SER A 84 0.16 -9.42 -2.54
C SER A 84 -0.92 -10.37 -3.05
N ARG A 85 -0.60 -11.66 -3.12
CA ARG A 85 -1.54 -12.72 -3.56
C ARG A 85 -2.26 -13.41 -2.40
N GLY A 86 -2.17 -12.87 -1.19
CA GLY A 86 -2.58 -13.56 0.02
C GLY A 86 -1.45 -14.37 0.67
N MET A 87 -1.72 -14.84 1.88
CA MET A 87 -0.89 -15.75 2.68
C MET A 87 -0.76 -17.13 2.03
N ALA A 88 -1.77 -17.56 1.28
CA ALA A 88 -1.79 -18.83 0.56
C ALA A 88 -1.73 -18.66 -0.97
N GLU A 89 -1.42 -17.44 -1.44
CA GLU A 89 -1.23 -17.11 -2.86
C GLU A 89 -2.46 -17.41 -3.74
N CYS A 90 -3.67 -17.40 -3.17
CA CYS A 90 -4.89 -17.77 -3.88
C CYS A 90 -5.50 -16.61 -4.67
N LEU A 91 -5.10 -15.35 -4.40
CA LEU A 91 -5.57 -14.20 -5.14
C LEU A 91 -4.82 -14.07 -6.47
N HIS A 92 -5.57 -14.14 -7.58
CA HIS A 92 -5.00 -14.04 -8.92
C HIS A 92 -4.61 -12.60 -9.28
N VAL A 93 -3.57 -12.46 -10.11
CA VAL A 93 -3.18 -11.20 -10.75
C VAL A 93 -3.34 -11.36 -12.26
N PRO A 94 -4.41 -10.83 -12.85
CA PRO A 94 -4.66 -10.90 -14.29
C PRO A 94 -3.52 -10.30 -15.12
N PRO A 95 -3.19 -10.89 -16.29
CA PRO A 95 -2.24 -10.30 -17.24
C PRO A 95 -2.62 -8.87 -17.64
N GLU A 96 -3.91 -8.57 -17.83
CA GLU A 96 -4.38 -7.22 -18.18
C GLU A 96 -3.98 -6.16 -17.14
N THR A 97 -3.97 -6.50 -15.85
CA THR A 97 -3.54 -5.60 -14.78
C THR A 97 -2.02 -5.40 -14.80
N LEU A 98 -1.25 -6.44 -15.12
CA LEU A 98 0.20 -6.35 -15.26
C LEU A 98 0.60 -5.56 -16.51
N ASP A 99 -0.08 -5.78 -17.63
CA ASP A 99 0.14 -5.08 -18.89
C ASP A 99 -0.19 -3.59 -18.73
N PHE A 100 -1.31 -3.26 -18.07
CA PHE A 100 -1.64 -1.88 -17.71
C PHE A 100 -0.51 -1.20 -16.92
N LEU A 101 -0.01 -1.82 -15.84
CA LEU A 101 1.09 -1.25 -15.06
C LEU A 101 2.38 -1.09 -15.89
N LYS A 102 2.67 -2.06 -16.75
CA LYS A 102 3.83 -2.02 -17.65
C LYS A 102 3.73 -0.91 -18.69
N GLU A 103 2.56 -0.70 -19.29
CA GLU A 103 2.29 0.39 -20.24
C GLU A 103 2.47 1.77 -19.59
N HIS A 104 2.14 1.87 -18.30
CA HIS A 104 2.39 3.05 -17.46
C HIS A 104 3.83 3.12 -16.89
N GLN A 105 4.74 2.23 -17.31
CA GLN A 105 6.13 2.17 -16.88
C GLN A 105 6.33 2.02 -15.37
N ILE A 106 5.38 1.36 -14.70
CA ILE A 106 5.42 1.07 -13.27
C ILE A 106 6.20 -0.22 -13.02
N ALA A 107 7.14 -0.19 -12.08
CA ALA A 107 7.81 -1.40 -11.61
C ALA A 107 6.83 -2.22 -10.75
N VAL A 108 6.68 -3.53 -11.02
CA VAL A 108 5.70 -4.37 -10.33
C VAL A 108 6.36 -5.58 -9.68
N HIS A 109 5.98 -5.85 -8.43
CA HIS A 109 6.36 -7.05 -7.69
C HIS A 109 5.11 -7.81 -7.27
N VAL A 110 5.05 -9.12 -7.56
CA VAL A 110 3.92 -9.99 -7.19
C VAL A 110 4.43 -11.08 -6.25
N LEU A 111 3.94 -11.10 -5.00
CA LEU A 111 4.53 -11.91 -3.93
C LEU A 111 3.46 -12.46 -2.96
N PRO A 112 3.78 -13.50 -2.16
CA PRO A 112 3.00 -13.85 -0.97
C PRO A 112 2.99 -12.69 0.04
N THR A 113 1.95 -12.58 0.86
CA THR A 113 1.72 -11.38 1.70
C THR A 113 2.85 -11.03 2.67
N ASN A 114 3.50 -12.00 3.30
CA ASN A 114 4.63 -11.72 4.20
C ASN A 114 5.84 -11.15 3.45
N GLU A 115 6.15 -11.70 2.28
CA GLU A 115 7.24 -11.23 1.43
C GLU A 115 6.92 -9.87 0.80
N ALA A 116 5.68 -9.68 0.37
CA ALA A 116 5.16 -8.42 -0.13
C ALA A 116 5.33 -7.31 0.91
N ALA A 117 4.92 -7.54 2.16
CA ALA A 117 5.04 -6.55 3.23
C ALA A 117 6.51 -6.21 3.55
N ALA A 118 7.39 -7.22 3.58
CA ALA A 118 8.81 -7.02 3.81
C ALA A 118 9.49 -6.26 2.67
N LEU A 119 9.15 -6.55 1.40
CA LEU A 119 9.68 -5.83 0.25
C LEU A 119 9.15 -4.39 0.21
N TYR A 120 7.84 -4.21 0.37
CA TYR A 120 7.20 -2.90 0.38
C TYR A 120 7.85 -1.96 1.39
N ASN A 121 8.11 -2.41 2.62
CA ASN A 121 8.78 -1.58 3.63
C ASN A 121 10.19 -1.16 3.22
N LYS A 122 10.97 -2.04 2.57
CA LYS A 122 12.31 -1.69 2.06
C LYS A 122 12.24 -0.65 0.95
N LEU A 123 11.26 -0.75 0.05
CA LEU A 123 11.06 0.22 -1.03
C LEU A 123 10.59 1.57 -0.48
N ALA A 124 9.64 1.56 0.47
CA ALA A 124 9.06 2.76 1.09
C ALA A 124 10.10 3.67 1.79
N GLU A 125 11.29 3.16 2.10
CA GLU A 125 12.40 3.96 2.62
C GLU A 125 12.94 4.98 1.60
N ASN A 126 12.88 4.67 0.29
CA ASN A 126 13.63 5.40 -0.74
C ASN A 126 12.81 5.79 -1.98
N GLU A 127 11.63 5.22 -2.20
CA GLU A 127 10.83 5.49 -3.39
C GLU A 127 9.31 5.52 -3.10
N PRO A 128 8.52 6.22 -3.93
CA PRO A 128 7.07 6.26 -3.79
C PRO A 128 6.47 4.92 -4.24
N VAL A 129 6.26 4.04 -3.27
CA VAL A 129 5.70 2.69 -3.48
C VAL A 129 4.21 2.66 -3.14
N GLY A 130 3.43 2.02 -4.00
CA GLY A 130 2.06 1.60 -3.72
C GLY A 130 1.99 0.10 -3.44
N GLY A 131 0.96 -0.36 -2.76
CA GLY A 131 0.73 -1.79 -2.59
C GLY A 131 -0.71 -2.17 -2.28
N LEU A 132 -1.07 -3.36 -2.73
CA LEU A 132 -2.33 -4.03 -2.41
C LEU A 132 -2.02 -5.26 -1.55
N PHE A 133 -2.59 -5.29 -0.35
CA PHE A 133 -2.31 -6.33 0.64
C PHE A 133 -3.59 -7.10 0.97
N HIS A 134 -3.67 -8.33 0.49
CA HIS A 134 -4.64 -9.31 0.94
C HIS A 134 -4.05 -10.13 2.10
N THR A 135 -4.67 -10.15 3.27
CA THR A 135 -4.06 -10.78 4.47
C THR A 135 -4.60 -12.17 4.78
N THR A 136 -5.47 -12.73 3.94
CA THR A 136 -5.96 -14.11 4.06
C THR A 136 -5.50 -14.97 2.89
N CYS A 137 -6.32 -15.87 2.34
CA CYS A 137 -5.89 -16.78 1.27
C CYS A 137 -5.78 -16.11 -0.10
#